data_AF-A0A1E4S615-F1
#
_entry.id   AF-A0A1E4S615-F1
#
_cell.length_a   1.000
_cell.length_b   1.000
_cell.length_c   1.000
_cell.angle_alpha   90.00
_cell.angle_beta   90.00
_cell.angle_gamma   90.00
#
_symmetry.space_group_name_H-M   'P 1'
#
loop_
_entity.id
_entity.type
_entity.pdbx_description
1 polymer ?
#
loop_
_entity_poly.entity_id
_entity_poly.type
_entity_poly.pdbx_seq_one_letter_code
_entity_poly.pdbx_strand_id
1 'polypeptide(L)'
;MQVTQRTRATVGVRTNKRKPIKNPFRSSKNESPKIALPATLIFLFSLFIIFLIPKSVDRTIRIVTHQHVVEGLPLPPEGFPVRQWSIEVYLLDEQGNEVPANIFDKVTYHLHPTFANPVRVIKKQPFKIEEQGWGEFELGITFTFVDKAGDRKVAHDLNFLQEKYEVDHVIHCPLKSEKLKSLLAESGAVPSVDASSGDKRKATGTDSNKAKRAKPSGSALANAVKGSVDLEKLAEGLTKLSEDDLLGVVQMVTDNRTPDMNIKNDVEGGEFTMDLYTLPDSLLKSLWEYVKKRIE
;
A
#
# COMPACT_ATOMS: atom_id res chain seq x y z
N MET A 1 -19.29 -7.92 33.49
CA MET A 1 -18.53 -6.95 32.66
C MET A 1 -19.53 -6.17 31.82
N GLN A 2 -19.88 -4.95 32.21
CA GLN A 2 -20.96 -4.18 31.59
C GLN A 2 -20.61 -3.59 30.22
N VAL A 3 -21.27 -4.05 29.14
CA VAL A 3 -21.28 -3.32 27.86
C VAL A 3 -22.64 -3.41 27.15
N THR A 4 -23.23 -2.25 26.89
CA THR A 4 -24.53 -2.01 26.26
C THR A 4 -24.52 -2.34 24.76
N GLN A 5 -25.49 -3.14 24.30
CA GLN A 5 -25.67 -3.45 22.87
C GLN A 5 -26.11 -2.22 22.06
N ARG A 6 -25.55 -2.07 20.85
CA ARG A 6 -25.99 -1.10 19.84
C ARG A 6 -26.77 -1.83 18.73
N THR A 7 -28.07 -1.57 18.64
CA THR A 7 -28.93 -2.13 17.59
C THR A 7 -28.72 -1.36 16.28
N ARG A 8 -28.31 -2.03 15.19
CA ARG A 8 -28.28 -1.44 13.83
C ARG A 8 -29.07 -2.31 12.85
N ALA A 9 -30.01 -1.70 12.15
CA ALA A 9 -30.88 -2.35 11.17
C ALA A 9 -30.28 -2.25 9.75
N THR A 10 -30.27 -3.36 9.01
CA THR A 10 -29.80 -3.44 7.61
C THR A 10 -30.99 -3.62 6.68
N VAL A 11 -31.15 -2.70 5.72
CA VAL A 11 -32.15 -2.78 4.64
C VAL A 11 -31.49 -3.42 3.42
N GLY A 12 -32.00 -4.57 2.98
CA GLY A 12 -31.53 -5.27 1.80
C GLY A 12 -32.09 -4.67 0.50
N VAL A 13 -31.21 -4.38 -0.47
CA VAL A 13 -31.61 -4.02 -1.83
C VAL A 13 -31.34 -5.19 -2.77
N ARG A 14 -32.42 -5.63 -3.43
CA ARG A 14 -32.49 -6.72 -4.38
C ARG A 14 -32.56 -6.11 -5.79
N THR A 15 -31.63 -6.45 -6.69
CA THR A 15 -31.83 -6.17 -8.13
C THR A 15 -31.39 -7.30 -9.04
N ASN A 16 -32.15 -7.41 -10.12
CA ASN A 16 -32.41 -8.58 -10.96
C ASN A 16 -31.29 -8.96 -11.94
N LYS A 17 -31.19 -10.27 -12.17
CA LYS A 17 -30.54 -10.91 -13.33
C LYS A 17 -31.16 -10.42 -14.65
N ARG A 18 -30.33 -10.07 -15.64
CA ARG A 18 -30.69 -10.03 -17.06
C ARG A 18 -29.75 -10.91 -17.88
N LYS A 19 -30.36 -11.70 -18.78
CA LYS A 19 -29.75 -12.69 -19.68
C LYS A 19 -29.04 -12.04 -20.88
N PRO A 20 -28.15 -12.77 -21.58
CA PRO A 20 -27.25 -12.20 -22.59
C PRO A 20 -27.92 -12.09 -23.97
N ILE A 21 -27.57 -11.05 -24.71
CA ILE A 21 -27.94 -10.86 -26.12
C ILE A 21 -26.75 -11.31 -26.98
N LYS A 22 -26.98 -12.32 -27.85
CA LYS A 22 -26.09 -12.67 -28.95
C LYS A 22 -26.29 -11.67 -30.09
N ASN A 23 -25.22 -11.21 -30.73
CA ASN A 23 -25.30 -10.74 -32.11
C ASN A 23 -24.11 -11.28 -32.93
N PRO A 24 -24.36 -11.77 -34.16
CA PRO A 24 -23.34 -12.36 -35.02
C PRO A 24 -22.80 -11.32 -36.00
N PHE A 25 -21.48 -11.10 -36.07
CA PHE A 25 -20.89 -10.47 -37.26
C PHE A 25 -19.43 -10.87 -37.49
N ARG A 26 -19.29 -11.80 -38.44
CA ARG A 26 -18.36 -11.85 -39.58
C ARG A 26 -16.92 -11.32 -39.39
N SER A 27 -15.99 -12.27 -39.44
CA SER A 27 -14.56 -12.10 -39.69
C SER A 27 -14.28 -11.43 -41.05
N SER A 28 -13.51 -10.34 -41.04
CA SER A 28 -12.62 -9.98 -42.15
C SER A 28 -11.27 -9.55 -41.60
N LYS A 29 -10.23 -10.32 -41.93
CA LYS A 29 -8.83 -9.94 -41.75
C LYS A 29 -8.55 -8.67 -42.55
N ASN A 30 -8.07 -7.63 -41.88
CA ASN A 30 -7.37 -6.52 -42.54
C ASN A 30 -6.05 -6.32 -41.80
N GLU A 31 -4.96 -6.71 -42.45
CA GLU A 31 -3.59 -6.34 -42.05
C GLU A 31 -3.44 -4.82 -42.14
N SER A 32 -2.95 -4.23 -41.06
CA SER A 32 -2.54 -2.82 -41.01
C SER A 32 -1.01 -2.74 -41.11
N PRO A 33 -0.43 -1.81 -41.88
CA PRO A 33 1.01 -1.75 -42.09
C PRO A 33 1.72 -1.28 -40.83
N LYS A 34 2.85 -1.93 -40.51
CA LYS A 34 3.75 -1.52 -39.43
C LYS A 34 4.40 -0.19 -39.81
N ILE A 35 3.90 0.91 -39.26
CA ILE A 35 4.56 2.22 -39.33
C ILE A 35 5.71 2.20 -38.33
N ALA A 36 6.94 2.17 -38.83
CA ALA A 36 8.14 2.36 -38.01
C ALA A 36 8.20 3.83 -37.55
N LEU A 37 8.15 4.04 -36.23
CA LEU A 37 8.39 5.36 -35.62
C LEU A 37 9.89 5.67 -35.65
N PRO A 38 10.30 6.92 -35.97
CA PRO A 38 11.71 7.30 -36.06
C PRO A 38 12.38 7.30 -34.67
N ALA A 39 13.65 6.91 -34.65
CA ALA A 39 14.50 6.68 -33.48
C ALA A 39 14.95 7.97 -32.74
N THR A 40 14.03 8.92 -32.52
CA THR A 40 14.24 10.09 -31.66
C THR A 40 13.45 10.01 -30.34
N LEU A 41 12.68 8.94 -30.12
CA LEU A 41 11.86 8.73 -28.92
C LEU A 41 12.50 7.76 -27.90
N ILE A 42 13.83 7.79 -27.74
CA ILE A 42 14.56 6.90 -26.80
C ILE A 42 15.42 7.71 -25.80
N PHE A 43 15.24 9.03 -25.70
CA PHE A 43 15.99 9.89 -24.77
C PHE A 43 15.12 10.53 -23.66
N LEU A 44 14.06 9.85 -23.22
CA LEU A 44 13.31 10.17 -21.98
C LEU A 44 13.43 9.06 -20.92
N PHE A 45 14.47 8.24 -20.98
CA PHE A 45 14.55 7.00 -20.19
C PHE A 45 15.57 6.99 -19.05
N SER A 46 16.12 8.14 -18.63
CA SER A 46 17.15 8.14 -17.57
C SER A 46 17.02 9.20 -16.48
N LEU A 47 15.85 9.85 -16.36
CA LEU A 47 15.48 10.61 -15.14
C LEU A 47 14.10 10.22 -14.59
N PHE A 48 13.56 9.08 -15.02
CA PHE A 48 12.24 8.56 -14.61
C PHE A 48 12.33 7.44 -13.56
N ILE A 49 13.54 6.97 -13.23
CA ILE A 49 13.74 5.74 -12.44
C ILE A 49 13.82 6.01 -10.93
N ILE A 50 14.00 7.25 -10.48
CA ILE A 50 14.17 7.54 -9.04
C ILE A 50 12.82 7.75 -8.31
N PHE A 51 11.71 8.01 -9.03
CA PHE A 51 10.43 8.35 -8.39
C PHE A 51 9.35 7.25 -8.47
N LEU A 52 9.62 6.12 -9.11
CA LEU A 52 8.64 5.02 -9.26
C LEU A 52 9.04 3.78 -8.45
N ILE A 53 9.69 3.97 -7.29
CA ILE A 53 9.85 2.88 -6.32
C ILE A 53 8.65 2.96 -5.37
N PRO A 54 7.67 2.06 -5.47
CA PRO A 54 6.60 2.00 -4.48
C PRO A 54 7.21 1.86 -3.10
N LYS A 55 6.86 2.77 -2.19
CA LYS A 55 7.38 2.79 -0.81
C LYS A 55 6.60 1.86 0.12
N SER A 56 5.49 1.32 -0.37
CA SER A 56 4.60 0.39 0.32
C SER A 56 3.95 -0.58 -0.66
N VAL A 57 3.40 -1.66 -0.12
CA VAL A 57 2.55 -2.60 -0.85
C VAL A 57 1.31 -2.90 -0.01
N ASP A 58 0.19 -3.12 -0.67
CA ASP A 58 -1.05 -3.46 0.02
C ASP A 58 -1.13 -4.95 0.31
N ARG A 59 -1.63 -5.29 1.49
CA ARG A 59 -1.98 -6.66 1.86
C ARG A 59 -3.35 -6.65 2.53
N THR A 60 -4.07 -7.76 2.38
CA THR A 60 -5.32 -7.97 3.09
C THR A 60 -5.05 -8.82 4.31
N ILE A 61 -5.40 -8.30 5.48
CA ILE A 61 -5.50 -9.09 6.71
C ILE A 61 -6.93 -9.58 6.86
N ARG A 62 -7.10 -10.82 7.31
CA ARG A 62 -8.38 -11.38 7.71
C ARG A 62 -8.42 -11.56 9.21
N ILE A 63 -9.42 -10.97 9.85
CA ILE A 63 -9.71 -11.14 11.26
C ILE A 63 -10.84 -12.16 11.37
N VAL A 64 -10.55 -13.30 11.99
CA VAL A 64 -11.51 -14.38 12.20
C VAL A 64 -11.96 -14.34 13.65
N THR A 65 -13.27 -14.23 13.86
CA THR A 65 -13.85 -14.22 15.22
C THR A 65 -14.73 -15.44 15.40
N HIS A 66 -14.54 -16.13 16.52
CA HIS A 66 -15.40 -17.20 16.99
C HIS A 66 -16.02 -16.82 18.32
N GLN A 67 -17.24 -17.28 18.59
CA GLN A 67 -17.89 -17.11 19.88
C GLN A 67 -18.91 -18.23 20.12
N HIS A 68 -19.11 -18.60 21.37
CA HIS A 68 -20.20 -19.48 21.78
C HIS A 68 -20.66 -19.13 23.19
N VAL A 69 -21.91 -19.48 23.53
CA VAL A 69 -22.42 -19.37 24.91
C VAL A 69 -21.73 -20.43 25.76
N VAL A 70 -21.22 -20.02 26.93
CA VAL A 70 -20.69 -20.97 27.91
C VAL A 70 -21.84 -21.47 28.77
N GLU A 71 -22.15 -22.76 28.64
CA GLU A 71 -23.23 -23.38 29.41
C GLU A 71 -22.84 -23.56 30.90
N GLY A 72 -23.84 -23.48 31.78
CA GLY A 72 -23.66 -23.73 33.21
C GLY A 72 -23.09 -22.55 34.02
N LEU A 73 -22.80 -21.41 33.39
CA LEU A 73 -22.45 -20.18 34.11
C LEU A 73 -23.71 -19.45 34.60
N PRO A 74 -23.69 -18.87 35.82
CA PRO A 74 -24.79 -18.06 36.30
C PRO A 74 -24.95 -16.82 35.42
N LEU A 75 -26.20 -16.42 35.18
CA LEU A 75 -26.48 -15.21 34.42
C LEU A 75 -25.99 -13.97 35.19
N PRO A 76 -25.28 -13.05 34.54
CA PRO A 76 -25.04 -11.71 35.05
C PRO A 76 -26.36 -11.00 35.43
N PRO A 77 -26.31 -9.96 36.28
CA PRO A 77 -27.50 -9.16 36.64
C PRO A 77 -28.32 -8.64 35.45
N GLU A 78 -27.66 -8.44 34.31
CA GLU A 78 -28.26 -7.97 33.08
C GLU A 78 -29.05 -9.06 32.32
N GLY A 79 -28.93 -10.33 32.73
CA GLY A 79 -29.68 -11.46 32.17
C GLY A 79 -29.14 -12.03 30.87
N PHE A 80 -28.02 -11.51 30.36
CA PHE A 80 -27.41 -11.98 29.10
C PHE A 80 -26.46 -13.16 29.32
N PRO A 81 -26.47 -14.17 28.43
CA PRO A 81 -25.53 -15.29 28.55
C PRO A 81 -24.08 -14.82 28.42
N VAL A 82 -23.19 -15.36 29.25
CA VAL A 82 -21.75 -15.19 29.10
C VAL A 82 -21.28 -16.01 27.90
N ARG A 83 -20.47 -15.40 27.05
CA ARG A 83 -19.88 -16.03 25.88
C ARG A 83 -18.38 -16.12 26.04
N GLN A 84 -17.81 -17.21 25.54
CA GLN A 84 -16.38 -17.27 25.25
C GLN A 84 -16.20 -16.90 23.78
N TRP A 85 -15.28 -15.99 23.52
CA TRP A 85 -14.94 -15.55 22.18
C TRP A 85 -13.45 -15.61 21.95
N SER A 86 -13.06 -15.79 20.70
CA SER A 86 -11.66 -15.73 20.28
C SER A 86 -11.50 -14.97 18.98
N ILE A 87 -10.38 -14.27 18.84
CA ILE A 87 -10.02 -13.54 17.62
C ILE A 87 -8.65 -14.03 17.15
N GLU A 88 -8.56 -14.37 15.88
CA GLU A 88 -7.34 -14.80 15.18
C GLU A 88 -7.09 -13.91 13.96
N VAL A 89 -5.82 -13.79 13.55
CA VAL A 89 -5.38 -12.91 12.47
C VAL A 89 -4.58 -13.70 11.45
N TYR A 90 -5.00 -13.58 10.19
CA TYR A 90 -4.36 -14.18 9.03
C TYR A 90 -4.06 -13.11 7.97
N LEU A 91 -3.17 -13.44 7.04
CA LEU A 91 -3.05 -12.73 5.77
C LEU A 91 -3.79 -13.49 4.69
N LEU A 92 -4.22 -12.79 3.65
CA LEU A 92 -4.69 -13.41 2.43
C LEU A 92 -3.60 -13.34 1.36
N ASP A 93 -3.34 -14.47 0.71
CA ASP A 93 -2.50 -14.51 -0.49
C ASP A 93 -3.24 -13.97 -1.73
N GLU A 94 -2.55 -13.92 -2.88
CA GLU A 94 -3.14 -13.45 -4.14
C GLU A 94 -4.34 -14.29 -4.62
N GLN A 95 -4.45 -15.53 -4.15
CA GLN A 95 -5.55 -16.43 -4.44
C GLN A 95 -6.69 -16.34 -3.41
N GLY A 96 -6.52 -15.54 -2.35
CA GLY A 96 -7.49 -15.36 -1.27
C GLY A 96 -7.45 -16.45 -0.20
N ASN A 97 -6.40 -17.28 -0.16
CA ASN A 97 -6.22 -18.28 0.89
C ASN A 97 -5.63 -17.66 2.15
N GLU A 98 -5.99 -18.22 3.31
CA GLU A 98 -5.42 -17.83 4.59
C GLU A 98 -3.98 -18.35 4.73
N VAL A 99 -3.05 -17.42 4.91
CA VAL A 99 -1.64 -17.72 5.23
C VAL A 99 -1.26 -17.09 6.58
N PRO A 100 -0.24 -17.61 7.28
CA PRO A 100 0.20 -17.04 8.55
C PRO A 100 0.55 -15.56 8.42
N ALA A 101 0.09 -14.73 9.37
CA ALA A 101 0.36 -13.29 9.38
C ALA A 101 1.79 -12.98 9.88
N ASN A 102 2.80 -13.53 9.20
CA ASN A 102 4.20 -13.49 9.59
C ASN A 102 4.88 -12.12 9.45
N ILE A 103 4.23 -11.17 8.78
CA ILE A 103 4.71 -9.80 8.62
C ILE A 103 4.65 -8.96 9.91
N PHE A 104 4.05 -9.49 10.99
CA PHE A 104 3.94 -8.82 12.29
C PHE A 104 4.79 -9.49 13.37
N ASP A 105 5.48 -8.67 14.18
CA ASP A 105 6.16 -9.14 15.39
C ASP A 105 5.17 -9.36 16.56
N LYS A 106 4.10 -8.55 16.59
CA LYS A 106 3.06 -8.61 17.63
C LYS A 106 1.77 -7.97 17.18
N VAL A 107 0.67 -8.38 17.80
CA VAL A 107 -0.65 -7.76 17.73
C VAL A 107 -1.06 -7.32 19.13
N THR A 108 -1.56 -6.09 19.23
CA THR A 108 -2.07 -5.52 20.49
C THR A 108 -3.57 -5.31 20.38
N TYR A 109 -4.34 -6.01 21.19
CA TYR A 109 -5.79 -5.86 21.31
C TYR A 109 -6.10 -4.84 22.42
N HIS A 110 -6.89 -3.83 22.09
CA HIS A 110 -7.38 -2.81 23.01
C HIS A 110 -8.83 -3.10 23.34
N LEU A 111 -9.03 -3.95 24.35
CA LEU A 111 -10.34 -4.38 24.83
C LEU A 111 -11.09 -3.24 25.52
N HIS A 112 -12.38 -3.45 25.76
CA HIS A 112 -13.19 -2.52 26.54
C HIS A 112 -12.57 -2.30 27.94
N PRO A 113 -12.62 -1.08 28.52
CA PRO A 113 -12.01 -0.78 29.82
C PRO A 113 -12.52 -1.61 31.01
N THR A 114 -13.62 -2.35 30.86
CA THR A 114 -14.18 -3.24 31.88
C THR A 114 -13.42 -4.57 32.01
N PHE A 115 -12.56 -4.91 31.04
CA PHE A 115 -11.69 -6.07 31.14
C PHE A 115 -10.51 -5.79 32.06
N ALA A 116 -10.12 -6.78 32.87
CA ALA A 116 -8.86 -6.73 33.59
C ALA A 116 -7.71 -6.72 32.56
N ASN A 117 -6.78 -5.77 32.69
CA ASN A 117 -5.72 -5.53 31.72
C ASN A 117 -6.27 -5.37 30.29
N PRO A 118 -6.97 -4.26 29.97
CA PRO A 118 -7.68 -4.11 28.71
C PRO A 118 -6.75 -4.07 27.48
N VAL A 119 -5.45 -3.86 27.66
CA VAL A 119 -4.45 -3.90 26.58
C VAL A 119 -3.72 -5.23 26.61
N ARG A 120 -3.87 -6.04 25.56
CA ARG A 120 -3.28 -7.39 25.46
C ARG A 120 -2.33 -7.47 24.28
N VAL A 121 -1.10 -7.91 24.53
CA VAL A 121 -0.06 -8.04 23.50
C VAL A 121 0.21 -9.51 23.23
N ILE A 122 -0.07 -9.96 22.00
CA ILE A 122 0.15 -11.33 21.55
C ILE A 122 1.29 -11.33 20.52
N LYS A 123 2.28 -12.21 20.70
CA LYS A 123 3.45 -12.33 19.80
C LYS A 123 3.46 -13.61 18.97
N LYS A 124 2.67 -14.62 19.37
CA LYS A 124 2.64 -15.92 18.72
C LYS A 124 1.50 -15.95 17.71
N GLN A 125 1.80 -16.25 16.44
CA GLN A 125 0.82 -16.48 15.39
C GLN A 125 -0.09 -17.68 15.75
N PRO A 126 -1.40 -17.64 15.42
CA PRO A 126 -2.15 -16.64 14.62
C PRO A 126 -2.61 -15.42 15.45
N PHE A 127 -1.85 -15.04 16.47
CA PHE A 127 -2.13 -13.93 17.39
C PHE A 127 -3.40 -14.10 18.20
N LYS A 128 -3.80 -15.35 18.41
CA LYS A 128 -5.04 -15.71 19.09
C LYS A 128 -5.16 -15.05 20.46
N ILE A 129 -6.27 -14.35 20.65
CA ILE A 129 -6.78 -13.93 21.96
C ILE A 129 -8.06 -14.71 22.25
N GLU A 130 -8.23 -15.15 23.49
CA GLU A 130 -9.45 -15.80 23.99
C GLU A 130 -9.88 -15.10 25.27
N GLU A 131 -11.17 -14.80 25.39
CA GLU A 131 -11.74 -14.08 26.51
C GLU A 131 -13.20 -14.45 26.73
N GLN A 132 -13.74 -14.06 27.88
CA GLN A 132 -15.14 -14.26 28.23
C GLN A 132 -15.84 -12.94 28.54
N GLY A 133 -17.05 -12.79 28.03
CA GLY A 133 -17.85 -11.59 28.25
C GLY A 133 -19.27 -11.77 27.73
N TRP A 134 -20.17 -10.91 28.17
CA TRP A 134 -21.57 -10.94 27.75
C TRP A 134 -21.92 -9.77 26.81
N GLY A 135 -21.05 -8.77 26.71
CA GLY A 135 -21.29 -7.54 25.95
C GLY A 135 -20.53 -7.52 24.62
N GLU A 136 -21.13 -6.83 23.65
CA GLU A 136 -20.57 -6.54 22.33
C GLU A 136 -19.89 -5.17 22.36
N PHE A 137 -18.80 -5.00 21.62
CA PHE A 137 -18.09 -3.72 21.57
C PHE A 137 -17.14 -3.64 20.37
N GLU A 138 -16.85 -2.41 19.94
CA GLU A 138 -15.76 -2.13 19.03
C GLU A 138 -14.43 -2.11 19.80
N LEU A 139 -13.45 -2.89 19.35
CA LEU A 139 -12.09 -2.89 19.87
C LEU A 139 -11.08 -2.40 18.83
N GLY A 140 -10.06 -1.70 19.31
CA GLY A 140 -8.91 -1.35 18.48
C GLY A 140 -7.92 -2.51 18.43
N ILE A 141 -7.38 -2.81 17.25
CA ILE A 141 -6.32 -3.80 17.06
C ILE A 141 -5.13 -3.09 16.42
N THR A 142 -3.97 -3.14 17.08
CA THR A 142 -2.72 -2.58 16.58
C THR A 142 -1.77 -3.69 16.15
N PHE A 143 -1.45 -3.74 14.87
CA PHE A 143 -0.45 -4.63 14.29
C PHE A 143 0.90 -3.91 14.25
N THR A 144 1.93 -4.49 14.87
CA THR A 144 3.30 -3.98 14.78
C THR A 144 4.06 -4.83 13.78
N PHE A 145 4.51 -4.22 12.68
CA PHE A 145 5.30 -4.90 11.66
C PHE A 145 6.63 -5.39 12.23
N VAL A 146 7.18 -6.44 11.60
CA VAL A 146 8.52 -6.93 11.94
C VAL A 146 9.57 -5.82 11.84
N ASP A 147 10.62 -5.95 12.64
CA ASP A 147 11.77 -5.02 12.68
C ASP A 147 11.37 -3.57 12.95
N LYS A 148 10.24 -3.36 13.66
CA LYS A 148 9.71 -2.02 13.98
C LYS A 148 9.47 -1.16 12.73
N ALA A 149 9.08 -1.77 11.62
CA ALA A 149 8.81 -1.04 10.37
C ALA A 149 7.58 -0.11 10.42
N GLY A 150 6.83 -0.13 11.54
CA GLY A 150 5.71 0.76 11.83
C GLY A 150 4.56 0.00 12.49
N ASP A 151 3.47 0.72 12.76
CA ASP A 151 2.24 0.17 13.29
C ASP A 151 1.05 0.45 12.36
N ARG A 152 0.11 -0.49 12.29
CA ARG A 152 -1.21 -0.33 11.65
C ARG A 152 -2.32 -0.60 12.65
N LYS A 153 -3.35 0.24 12.62
CA LYS A 153 -4.49 0.18 13.53
C LYS A 153 -5.75 -0.06 12.74
N VAL A 154 -6.56 -1.00 13.19
CA VAL A 154 -7.92 -1.23 12.66
C VAL A 154 -8.91 -1.28 13.82
N ALA A 155 -10.15 -0.92 13.53
CA ALA A 155 -11.27 -1.14 14.43
C ALA A 155 -11.95 -2.46 14.06
N HIS A 156 -12.27 -3.28 15.06
CA HIS A 156 -12.95 -4.55 14.91
C HIS A 156 -14.19 -4.57 15.80
N ASP A 157 -15.35 -4.87 15.22
CA ASP A 157 -16.61 -4.97 15.96
C ASP A 157 -16.80 -6.39 16.48
N LEU A 158 -16.64 -6.58 17.80
CA LEU A 158 -16.96 -7.83 18.46
C LEU A 158 -18.47 -7.89 18.72
N ASN A 159 -19.18 -8.63 17.86
CA ASN A 159 -20.60 -8.92 18.00
C ASN A 159 -20.89 -10.43 18.09
N PHE A 160 -22.11 -10.79 18.47
CA PHE A 160 -22.56 -12.17 18.66
C PHE A 160 -23.65 -12.59 17.67
N LEU A 161 -23.74 -11.93 16.52
CA LEU A 161 -24.74 -12.22 15.48
C LEU A 161 -24.52 -13.60 14.83
N GLN A 162 -23.26 -14.04 14.74
CA GLN A 162 -22.85 -15.33 14.17
C GLN A 162 -21.88 -16.02 15.13
N GLU A 163 -21.86 -17.36 15.11
CA GLU A 163 -20.89 -18.16 15.89
C GLU A 163 -19.47 -17.97 15.38
N LYS A 164 -19.32 -17.78 14.05
CA LYS A 164 -18.08 -17.43 13.38
C LYS A 164 -18.36 -16.34 12.35
N TYR A 165 -17.48 -15.34 12.25
CA TYR A 165 -17.46 -14.38 11.14
C TYR A 165 -16.04 -13.92 10.84
N GLU A 166 -15.86 -13.37 9.64
CA GLU A 166 -14.57 -12.97 9.08
C GLU A 166 -14.67 -11.52 8.57
N VAL A 167 -13.67 -10.70 8.88
CA VAL A 167 -13.58 -9.30 8.43
C VAL A 167 -12.23 -9.07 7.78
N ASP A 168 -12.25 -8.62 6.53
CA ASP A 168 -11.06 -8.33 5.75
C ASP A 168 -10.73 -6.83 5.81
N HIS A 169 -9.47 -6.50 6.08
CA HIS A 169 -8.95 -5.12 6.02
C HIS A 169 -7.74 -5.05 5.10
N VAL A 170 -7.75 -4.09 4.18
CA VAL A 170 -6.55 -3.75 3.40
C VAL A 170 -5.64 -2.87 4.26
N ILE A 171 -4.36 -3.23 4.32
CA ILE A 171 -3.32 -2.49 5.05
C ILE A 171 -2.17 -2.12 4.11
N HIS A 172 -1.67 -0.90 4.29
CA HIS A 172 -0.49 -0.41 3.58
C HIS A 172 0.78 -0.82 4.33
N CYS A 173 1.50 -1.78 3.78
CA CYS A 173 2.73 -2.35 4.35
C CYS A 173 3.95 -1.60 3.83
N PRO A 174 4.77 -0.98 4.71
CA PRO A 174 5.95 -0.23 4.28
C PRO A 174 7.05 -1.16 3.77
N LEU A 175 7.79 -0.73 2.74
CA LEU A 175 8.93 -1.49 2.17
C LEU A 175 10.28 -1.00 2.73
N LYS A 176 10.32 -0.68 4.02
CA LYS A 176 11.51 -0.11 4.69
C LYS A 176 12.52 -1.15 5.19
N SER A 177 12.06 -2.38 5.48
CA SER A 177 12.91 -3.48 5.98
C SER A 177 13.02 -4.60 4.93
N GLU A 178 14.23 -5.08 4.68
CA GLU A 178 14.48 -6.23 3.80
C GLU A 178 13.80 -7.52 4.31
N LYS A 179 13.78 -7.73 5.62
CA LYS A 179 13.07 -8.87 6.22
C LYS A 179 11.57 -8.76 5.99
N LEU A 180 10.99 -7.57 6.18
CA LEU A 180 9.58 -7.34 5.90
C LEU A 180 9.26 -7.56 4.41
N LYS A 181 10.11 -7.07 3.50
CA LYS A 181 9.96 -7.32 2.05
C LYS A 181 9.97 -8.82 1.74
N SER A 182 10.89 -9.58 2.32
CA SER A 182 10.97 -11.04 2.14
C SER A 182 9.68 -11.75 2.59
N LEU A 183 9.14 -11.39 3.75
CA LEU A 183 7.91 -11.99 4.28
C LEU A 183 6.69 -11.57 3.44
N LEU A 184 6.64 -10.31 2.97
CA LEU A 184 5.59 -9.84 2.07
C LEU A 184 5.61 -10.60 0.74
N ALA A 185 6.78 -11.03 0.26
CA ALA A 185 6.92 -11.80 -0.99
C ALA A 185 6.32 -13.22 -0.89
N GLU A 186 6.16 -13.76 0.33
CA GLU A 186 5.52 -15.06 0.57
C GLU A 186 3.99 -15.01 0.40
N SER A 187 3.38 -13.83 0.61
CA SER A 187 1.92 -13.62 0.50
C SER A 187 1.49 -12.97 -0.83
N GLY A 188 2.44 -12.54 -1.67
CA GLY A 188 2.13 -11.97 -2.98
C GLY A 188 3.28 -11.14 -3.55
N ALA A 189 3.09 -10.57 -4.74
CA ALA A 189 4.11 -9.78 -5.40
C ALA A 189 4.60 -8.62 -4.52
N VAL A 190 5.91 -8.46 -4.43
CA VAL A 190 6.57 -7.29 -3.86
C VAL A 190 7.38 -6.65 -4.98
N PRO A 191 7.25 -5.33 -5.19
CA PRO A 191 8.07 -4.61 -6.15
C PRO A 191 9.56 -4.80 -5.82
N SER A 192 10.24 -5.63 -6.59
CA SER A 192 11.67 -5.91 -6.44
C SER A 192 12.48 -4.94 -7.28
N VAL A 193 13.59 -4.46 -6.72
CA VAL A 193 14.55 -3.54 -7.34
C VAL A 193 15.41 -4.18 -8.43
N ASP A 194 15.25 -5.47 -8.73
CA ASP A 194 16.06 -6.16 -9.74
C ASP A 194 15.24 -6.52 -10.99
N ALA A 195 14.87 -5.50 -11.78
CA ALA A 195 14.59 -5.67 -13.20
C ALA A 195 15.90 -5.82 -14.00
N SER A 196 16.78 -6.71 -13.55
CA SER A 196 17.91 -7.25 -14.31
C SER A 196 18.42 -8.51 -13.64
N SER A 197 17.77 -9.65 -13.90
CA SER A 197 18.45 -10.93 -14.17
C SER A 197 17.41 -12.04 -14.22
N GLY A 198 17.20 -12.55 -15.44
CA GLY A 198 16.57 -13.84 -15.65
C GLY A 198 17.38 -14.98 -15.03
N ASP A 199 16.62 -16.02 -14.66
CA ASP A 199 16.97 -17.43 -14.73
C ASP A 199 18.46 -17.78 -14.56
N LYS A 200 18.91 -17.96 -13.32
CA LYS A 200 20.23 -18.55 -13.02
C LYS A 200 20.13 -20.08 -13.11
N ARG A 201 20.12 -20.60 -14.35
CA ARG A 201 20.60 -21.95 -14.62
C ARG A 201 22.12 -21.99 -14.48
N LYS A 202 22.56 -22.93 -13.65
CA LYS A 202 23.92 -23.38 -13.43
C LYS A 202 24.56 -23.85 -14.75
N ALA A 203 25.60 -23.16 -15.21
CA ALA A 203 26.59 -23.72 -16.13
C ALA A 203 27.96 -23.06 -15.91
N THR A 204 28.93 -23.95 -15.71
CA THR A 204 30.37 -23.79 -15.55
C THR A 204 31.07 -23.26 -16.81
N GLY A 205 32.20 -22.55 -16.65
CA GLY A 205 33.26 -22.52 -17.69
C GLY A 205 33.92 -21.16 -17.96
N THR A 206 35.00 -20.90 -17.22
CA THR A 206 36.35 -20.43 -17.63
C THR A 206 36.61 -19.35 -18.72
N ASP A 207 37.53 -18.46 -18.34
CA ASP A 207 38.60 -17.78 -19.11
C ASP A 207 38.37 -16.49 -19.93
N SER A 208 38.84 -15.39 -19.32
CA SER A 208 39.79 -14.38 -19.81
C SER A 208 39.78 -13.98 -21.30
N ASN A 209 39.53 -12.69 -21.57
CA ASN A 209 40.52 -11.89 -22.30
C ASN A 209 40.37 -10.37 -22.13
N LYS A 210 41.54 -9.72 -22.11
CA LYS A 210 41.82 -8.30 -21.86
C LYS A 210 41.98 -7.58 -23.19
N ALA A 211 41.27 -6.46 -23.41
CA ALA A 211 41.65 -5.48 -24.42
C ALA A 211 41.25 -4.05 -24.02
N LYS A 212 42.20 -3.14 -24.22
CA LYS A 212 42.21 -1.73 -23.82
C LYS A 212 41.57 -0.83 -24.91
N ARG A 213 41.02 0.30 -24.43
CA ARG A 213 40.95 1.66 -25.05
C ARG A 213 40.05 1.87 -26.27
N ALA A 214 39.10 2.81 -26.13
CA ALA A 214 39.11 4.11 -26.82
C ALA A 214 38.03 5.06 -26.26
N LYS A 215 38.40 6.29 -25.95
CA LYS A 215 37.46 7.43 -25.87
C LYS A 215 37.14 7.87 -27.31
N PRO A 216 35.91 8.33 -27.57
CA PRO A 216 35.77 9.56 -28.33
C PRO A 216 34.92 10.59 -27.56
N SER A 217 35.41 11.81 -27.63
CA SER A 217 34.80 13.07 -27.23
C SER A 217 33.56 13.41 -28.06
N GLY A 218 32.57 13.98 -27.38
CA GLY A 218 31.80 15.13 -27.89
C GLY A 218 30.60 14.84 -28.79
N SER A 219 29.39 14.94 -28.22
CA SER A 219 28.20 15.43 -28.91
C SER A 219 27.21 15.95 -27.87
N ALA A 220 26.77 17.19 -28.06
CA ALA A 220 26.12 18.08 -27.09
C ALA A 220 24.88 17.49 -26.40
N LEU A 221 24.93 17.42 -25.06
CA LEU A 221 23.77 17.29 -24.20
C LEU A 221 23.15 18.70 -24.06
N ALA A 222 21.98 18.90 -24.65
CA ALA A 222 21.24 20.13 -24.45
C ALA A 222 20.84 20.22 -22.97
N ASN A 223 21.40 21.18 -22.25
CA ASN A 223 20.95 21.54 -20.90
C ASN A 223 19.44 21.83 -20.97
N ALA A 224 18.63 21.04 -20.26
CA ALA A 224 17.18 21.24 -20.17
C ALA A 224 16.87 22.38 -19.19
N VAL A 225 17.24 23.60 -19.59
CA VAL A 225 16.85 24.84 -18.92
C VAL A 225 15.51 25.25 -19.52
N LYS A 226 14.44 25.23 -18.71
CA LYS A 226 13.15 25.80 -19.08
C LYS A 226 13.01 27.16 -18.38
N GLY A 227 12.99 28.23 -19.17
CA GLY A 227 13.04 29.59 -18.65
C GLY A 227 14.40 29.92 -18.02
N SER A 228 14.42 30.21 -16.71
CA SER A 228 15.63 30.51 -15.93
C SER A 228 15.93 29.47 -14.84
N VAL A 229 15.27 28.31 -14.90
CA VAL A 229 15.34 27.28 -13.85
C VAL A 229 15.98 26.02 -14.43
N ASP A 230 16.97 25.51 -13.70
CA ASP A 230 17.64 24.25 -13.98
C ASP A 230 16.76 23.11 -13.45
N LEU A 231 16.02 22.45 -14.35
CA LEU A 231 15.02 21.44 -13.99
C LEU A 231 15.65 20.22 -13.33
N GLU A 232 16.89 19.89 -13.67
CA GLU A 232 17.62 18.76 -13.11
C GLU A 232 17.96 19.04 -11.64
N LYS A 233 18.50 20.22 -11.35
CA LYS A 233 18.77 20.63 -9.97
C LYS A 233 17.49 20.83 -9.16
N LEU A 234 16.41 21.28 -9.79
CA LEU A 234 15.12 21.45 -9.10
C LEU A 234 14.59 20.09 -8.68
N ALA A 235 14.61 19.12 -9.60
CA ALA A 235 14.21 17.74 -9.32
C ALA A 235 15.08 17.14 -8.20
N GLU A 236 16.41 17.33 -8.26
CA GLU A 236 17.31 16.87 -7.21
C GLU A 236 16.97 17.51 -5.85
N GLY A 237 16.70 18.82 -5.82
CA GLY A 237 16.35 19.53 -4.61
C GLY A 237 15.04 19.02 -3.99
N LEU A 238 14.01 18.79 -4.80
CA LEU A 238 12.73 18.24 -4.33
C LEU A 238 12.89 16.90 -3.60
N THR A 239 13.90 16.08 -3.96
CA THR A 239 14.16 14.80 -3.27
C THR A 239 14.76 14.95 -1.87
N LYS A 240 15.32 16.13 -1.53
CA LYS A 240 16.00 16.40 -0.27
C LYS A 240 15.12 17.12 0.76
N LEU A 241 13.89 17.49 0.38
CA LEU A 241 12.93 18.14 1.25
C LEU A 241 12.37 17.18 2.32
N SER A 242 12.06 17.73 3.50
CA SER A 242 11.36 16.98 4.56
C SER A 242 9.87 16.82 4.23
N GLU A 243 9.17 15.94 4.96
CA GLU A 243 7.74 15.66 4.75
C GLU A 243 6.87 16.92 4.89
N ASP A 244 7.16 17.77 5.88
CA ASP A 244 6.47 19.05 6.10
C ASP A 244 6.72 20.05 4.97
N ASP A 245 7.90 19.99 4.34
CA ASP A 245 8.27 20.86 3.22
C ASP A 245 7.63 20.42 1.90
N LEU A 246 7.48 19.10 1.71
CA LEU A 246 6.79 18.54 0.55
C LEU A 246 5.31 18.92 0.51
N LEU A 247 4.65 19.03 1.67
CA LEU A 247 3.27 19.51 1.74
C LEU A 247 3.13 20.94 1.20
N GLY A 248 4.11 21.81 1.45
CA GLY A 248 4.08 23.16 0.89
C GLY A 248 4.33 23.19 -0.62
N VAL A 249 5.15 22.28 -1.16
CA VAL A 249 5.29 22.11 -2.62
C VAL A 249 3.96 21.67 -3.25
N VAL A 250 3.30 20.68 -2.66
CA VAL A 250 1.97 20.20 -3.11
C VAL A 250 0.94 21.33 -3.11
N GLN A 251 0.93 22.14 -2.05
CA GLN A 251 0.07 23.31 -1.93
C GLN A 251 0.34 24.33 -3.05
N MET A 252 1.61 24.71 -3.28
CA MET A 252 1.97 25.69 -4.31
C MET A 252 1.56 25.24 -5.72
N VAL A 253 1.68 23.95 -6.03
CA VAL A 253 1.31 23.38 -7.32
C VAL A 253 -0.21 23.28 -7.48
N THR A 254 -0.93 22.98 -6.39
CA THR A 254 -2.39 22.90 -6.38
C THR A 254 -3.03 24.28 -6.54
N ASP A 255 -2.50 25.29 -5.85
CA ASP A 255 -3.02 26.67 -5.88
C ASP A 255 -2.82 27.34 -7.25
N ASN A 256 -1.86 26.87 -8.04
CA ASN A 256 -1.52 27.42 -9.35
C ASN A 256 -1.79 26.43 -10.49
N ARG A 257 -2.73 25.49 -10.30
CA ARG A 257 -3.03 24.43 -11.28
C ARG A 257 -3.63 25.01 -12.56
N THR A 258 -3.04 24.66 -13.70
CA THR A 258 -3.55 24.99 -15.03
C THR A 258 -3.91 23.73 -15.85
N PRO A 259 -4.74 23.83 -16.91
CA PRO A 259 -5.19 22.67 -17.69
C PRO A 259 -4.08 21.97 -18.50
N ASP A 260 -2.97 22.67 -18.77
CA ASP A 260 -1.78 22.19 -19.46
C ASP A 260 -0.79 21.47 -18.53
N MET A 261 -0.97 21.55 -17.21
CA MET A 261 -0.15 20.87 -16.22
C MET A 261 -0.55 19.40 -16.07
N ASN A 262 0.41 18.49 -16.25
CA ASN A 262 0.21 17.07 -16.05
C ASN A 262 0.51 16.70 -14.58
N ILE A 263 -0.54 16.74 -13.75
CA ILE A 263 -0.49 16.46 -12.32
C ILE A 263 -1.51 15.38 -11.96
N LYS A 264 -1.03 14.37 -11.24
CA LYS A 264 -1.82 13.31 -10.63
C LYS A 264 -1.75 13.44 -9.12
N ASN A 265 -2.92 13.52 -8.49
CA ASN A 265 -3.07 13.55 -7.05
C ASN A 265 -3.90 12.34 -6.64
N ASP A 266 -3.23 11.32 -6.11
CA ASP A 266 -3.86 10.13 -5.56
C ASP A 266 -3.90 10.27 -4.04
N VAL A 267 -5.06 10.75 -3.56
CA VAL A 267 -5.30 11.04 -2.15
C VAL A 267 -5.39 9.75 -1.33
N GLU A 268 -5.84 8.64 -1.93
CA GLU A 268 -5.96 7.34 -1.26
C GLU A 268 -4.62 6.60 -1.22
N GLY A 269 -3.80 6.73 -2.27
CA GLY A 269 -2.44 6.21 -2.34
C GLY A 269 -1.39 7.10 -1.65
N GLY A 270 -1.75 8.31 -1.25
CA GLY A 270 -0.82 9.31 -0.71
C GLY A 270 0.25 9.74 -1.72
N GLU A 271 -0.04 9.61 -3.03
CA GLU A 271 0.90 9.89 -4.11
C GLU A 271 0.57 11.22 -4.79
N PHE A 272 1.58 12.08 -4.89
CA PHE A 272 1.50 13.32 -5.67
C PHE A 272 2.58 13.32 -6.74
N THR A 273 2.14 13.27 -8.00
CA THR A 273 3.03 13.19 -9.17
C THR A 273 2.78 14.38 -10.08
N MET A 274 3.85 15.06 -10.49
CA MET A 274 3.79 16.22 -11.39
C MET A 274 4.89 16.18 -12.44
N ASP A 275 4.57 16.59 -13.67
CA ASP A 275 5.55 16.76 -14.73
C ASP A 275 6.09 18.20 -14.74
N LEU A 276 7.36 18.36 -14.33
CA LEU A 276 8.03 19.66 -14.26
C LEU A 276 8.09 20.39 -15.62
N TYR A 277 8.09 19.67 -16.75
CA TYR A 277 8.10 20.28 -18.09
C TYR A 277 6.75 20.87 -18.48
N THR A 278 5.67 20.48 -17.80
CA THR A 278 4.33 21.02 -18.04
C THR A 278 4.00 22.20 -17.14
N LEU A 279 4.88 22.53 -16.18
CA LEU A 279 4.66 23.64 -15.25
C LEU A 279 4.97 25.00 -15.92
N PRO A 280 4.17 26.06 -15.64
CA PRO A 280 4.47 27.41 -16.07
C PRO A 280 5.79 27.94 -15.49
N ASP A 281 6.50 28.79 -16.22
CA ASP A 281 7.80 29.34 -15.82
C ASP A 281 7.75 30.13 -14.49
N SER A 282 6.61 30.78 -14.18
CA SER A 282 6.38 31.47 -12.92
C SER A 282 6.31 30.51 -11.72
N LEU A 283 5.66 29.37 -11.91
CA LEU A 283 5.56 28.32 -10.90
C LEU A 283 6.91 27.62 -10.70
N LEU A 284 7.63 27.33 -11.78
CA LEU A 284 8.97 26.75 -11.72
C LEU A 284 9.96 27.63 -10.94
N LYS A 285 9.94 28.96 -11.17
CA LYS A 285 10.75 29.91 -10.39
C LYS A 285 10.38 29.90 -8.91
N SER A 286 9.09 29.87 -8.61
CA SER A 286 8.59 29.87 -7.22
C SER A 286 9.00 28.58 -6.49
N LEU A 287 8.87 27.43 -7.15
CA LEU A 287 9.32 26.14 -6.63
C LEU A 287 10.83 26.09 -6.43
N TRP A 288 11.61 26.64 -7.37
CA TRP A 288 13.06 26.73 -7.26
C TRP A 288 13.53 27.52 -6.05
N GLU A 289 12.99 28.72 -5.82
CA GLU A 289 13.34 29.53 -4.65
C GLU A 289 12.91 28.87 -3.34
N TYR A 290 11.73 28.24 -3.33
CA TYR A 290 11.23 27.51 -2.18
C TYR A 290 12.13 26.33 -1.80
N VAL A 291 12.51 25.52 -2.79
CA VAL A 291 13.38 24.35 -2.63
C VAL A 291 14.77 24.78 -2.16
N LYS A 292 15.36 25.78 -2.82
CA LYS A 292 16.69 26.29 -2.48
C LYS A 292 16.75 26.78 -1.03
N LYS A 293 15.75 27.54 -0.57
CA LYS A 293 15.68 28.09 0.79
C LYS A 293 15.58 27.02 1.90
N ARG A 294 15.16 25.79 1.57
CA ARG A 294 14.97 24.71 2.55
C ARG A 294 16.08 23.65 2.52
N ILE A 295 17.00 23.76 1.56
CA ILE A 295 18.13 22.83 1.38
C ILE A 295 19.47 23.49 1.71
N GLU A 296 19.55 24.83 1.63
CA GLU A 296 20.61 25.63 2.24
C GLU A 296 20.48 25.67 3.77
#